data_AF-A0A8X8I8P0-F1
#
_entry.id   AF-A0A8X8I8P0-F1
#
_cell.length_a   1.000
_cell.length_b   1.000
_cell.length_c   1.000
_cell.angle_alpha   90.00
_cell.angle_beta   90.00
_cell.angle_gamma   90.00
#
_symmetry.space_group_name_H-M   'P 1'
#
loop_
_entity.id
_entity.type
_entity.pdbx_description
1 polymer ?
#
loop_
_entity_poly.entity_id
_entity_poly.type
_entity_poly.pdbx_seq_one_letter_code
_entity_poly.pdbx_strand_id
1 'polypeptide(L)'
;MNRNRLLNRVVKKSPGASFSADLSRQKGLTLVEVLVALLIFSIIALLVMTVIVNSVNAFNKLKTEERLRAEADWIMTLFIRELYAARQLELVEEGVGEKDCLVKLYDQQGQLLSSIGFVDGDAVIDGQVRQSEPFVLHGSTIHMEDSEVIRIEIHIADSTRPDSRIELESRLALFKWGEP
;
A
#
# COMPACT_ATOMS: atom_id res chain seq x y z
N MET A 1 17.87 -57.29 -89.96
CA MET A 1 17.04 -56.08 -89.76
C MET A 1 15.73 -56.50 -89.10
N ASN A 2 15.63 -56.47 -87.76
CA ASN A 2 14.33 -56.56 -87.09
C ASN A 2 14.37 -55.99 -85.67
N ARG A 3 13.28 -55.30 -85.33
CA ARG A 3 13.03 -54.43 -84.17
C ARG A 3 12.92 -55.24 -82.88
N ASN A 4 13.40 -54.71 -81.75
CA ASN A 4 12.58 -54.46 -80.54
C ASN A 4 13.37 -54.25 -79.23
N ARG A 5 12.85 -53.31 -78.42
CA ARG A 5 12.89 -53.23 -76.95
C ARG A 5 14.18 -52.76 -76.27
N LEU A 6 14.39 -51.43 -76.28
CA LEU A 6 14.92 -50.75 -75.10
C LEU A 6 13.78 -50.62 -74.08
N LEU A 7 13.63 -51.64 -73.23
CA LEU A 7 12.76 -51.58 -72.07
C LEU A 7 13.41 -50.71 -70.99
N ASN A 8 12.85 -49.52 -70.85
CA ASN A 8 12.55 -48.85 -69.59
C ASN A 8 12.84 -49.70 -68.33
N ARG A 9 13.85 -49.31 -67.56
CA ARG A 9 13.83 -49.48 -66.10
C ARG A 9 14.14 -48.12 -65.46
N VAL A 10 13.13 -47.25 -65.52
CA VAL A 10 12.96 -46.28 -64.43
C VAL A 10 12.69 -47.12 -63.19
N VAL A 11 13.73 -47.36 -62.40
CA VAL A 11 13.58 -47.89 -61.04
C VAL A 11 12.81 -46.83 -60.27
N LYS A 12 11.49 -47.01 -60.21
CA LYS A 12 10.59 -46.25 -59.36
C LYS A 12 11.02 -46.53 -57.92
N LYS A 13 11.89 -45.67 -57.37
CA LYS A 13 12.18 -45.65 -55.94
C LYS A 13 10.86 -45.33 -55.25
N SER A 14 10.23 -46.36 -54.68
CA SER A 14 9.00 -46.22 -53.91
C SER A 14 9.28 -45.29 -52.72
N PRO A 15 8.60 -44.15 -52.58
CA PRO A 15 8.79 -43.22 -51.47
C PRO A 15 8.06 -43.67 -50.18
N GLY A 16 7.69 -44.95 -50.07
CA GLY A 16 6.81 -45.46 -49.00
C GLY A 16 7.50 -46.18 -47.84
N ALA A 17 8.82 -46.43 -47.89
CA ALA A 17 9.48 -47.32 -46.93
C ALA A 17 10.21 -46.63 -45.76
N SER A 18 10.33 -45.29 -45.76
CA SER A 18 11.02 -44.55 -44.70
C SER A 18 10.09 -43.78 -43.76
N PHE A 19 8.78 -43.72 -44.04
CA PHE A 19 7.81 -43.01 -43.19
C PHE A 19 7.22 -43.88 -42.08
N SER A 20 7.22 -45.21 -42.26
CA SER A 20 6.61 -46.17 -41.34
C SER A 20 7.54 -46.62 -40.20
N ALA A 21 8.84 -46.32 -40.28
CA ALA A 21 9.80 -46.68 -39.23
C ALA A 21 9.78 -45.72 -38.02
N ASP A 22 9.33 -44.47 -38.19
CA ASP A 22 9.25 -43.49 -37.10
C ASP A 22 7.92 -43.51 -36.34
N LEU A 23 6.83 -43.95 -36.99
CA LEU A 23 5.51 -44.05 -36.34
C LEU A 23 5.38 -45.21 -35.35
N SER A 24 6.26 -46.22 -35.45
CA SER A 24 6.24 -47.41 -34.58
C SER A 24 7.03 -47.23 -33.27
N ARG A 25 7.68 -46.07 -33.08
CA ARG A 25 8.38 -45.71 -31.84
C ARG A 25 7.57 -44.79 -30.90
N GLN A 26 6.24 -44.79 -31.02
CA GLN A 26 5.38 -44.09 -30.06
C GLN A 26 5.15 -44.99 -28.83
N LYS A 27 6.06 -44.91 -27.85
CA LYS A 27 5.78 -45.46 -26.51
C LYS A 27 4.67 -44.60 -25.89
N GLY A 28 3.48 -45.16 -25.74
CA GLY A 28 2.36 -44.47 -25.09
C GLY A 28 2.65 -44.17 -23.62
N LEU A 29 2.07 -43.10 -23.09
CA LEU A 29 2.11 -42.76 -21.67
C LEU A 29 1.46 -43.87 -20.84
N THR A 30 2.17 -44.33 -19.83
CA THR A 30 1.61 -45.31 -18.89
C THR A 30 0.70 -44.60 -17.88
N LEU A 31 -0.35 -45.28 -17.41
CA LEU A 31 -1.27 -44.72 -16.41
C LEU A 31 -0.54 -44.31 -15.13
N VAL A 32 0.45 -45.11 -14.72
CA VAL A 32 1.28 -44.84 -13.53
C VAL A 32 2.10 -43.56 -13.69
N GLU A 33 2.64 -43.29 -14.88
CA GLU A 33 3.42 -42.09 -15.16
C GLU A 33 2.57 -40.82 -15.07
N VAL A 34 1.34 -40.86 -15.58
CA VAL A 34 0.39 -39.75 -15.45
C VAL A 34 -0.01 -39.53 -13.98
N LEU A 35 -0.23 -40.61 -13.22
CA LEU A 35 -0.58 -40.51 -11.80
C LEU A 35 0.55 -39.87 -10.99
N VAL A 36 1.79 -40.30 -11.21
CA VAL A 36 2.97 -39.74 -10.54
C VAL A 36 3.17 -38.27 -10.93
N ALA A 37 2.99 -37.92 -12.20
CA ALA A 37 3.08 -36.54 -12.66
C ALA A 37 2.02 -35.64 -11.99
N LEU A 38 0.77 -36.10 -11.88
CA LEU A 38 -0.30 -35.38 -11.19
C LEU A 38 -0.03 -35.23 -9.69
N LEU A 39 0.52 -36.26 -9.05
CA LEU A 39 0.90 -36.22 -7.64
C LEU A 39 1.97 -35.15 -7.40
N ILE A 40 3.05 -35.15 -8.20
CA ILE A 40 4.12 -34.15 -8.09
C ILE A 40 3.56 -32.74 -8.38
N PHE A 41 2.74 -32.60 -9.42
CA PHE A 41 2.11 -31.33 -9.76
C PHE A 41 1.24 -30.81 -8.61
N SER A 42 0.46 -31.67 -7.94
CA SER A 42 -0.38 -31.27 -6.82
C SER A 42 0.43 -30.75 -5.64
N ILE A 43 1.58 -31.38 -5.33
CA ILE A 43 2.48 -30.93 -4.27
C ILE A 43 3.04 -29.55 -4.63
N ILE A 44 3.52 -29.37 -5.86
CA ILE A 44 4.03 -28.08 -6.34
C ILE A 44 2.95 -27.00 -6.28
N ALA A 45 1.73 -27.31 -6.74
CA ALA A 45 0.62 -26.38 -6.74
C ALA A 45 0.26 -25.88 -5.33
N LEU A 46 0.27 -26.77 -4.33
CA LEU A 46 0.03 -26.40 -2.93
C LEU A 46 1.11 -25.46 -2.39
N LEU A 47 2.37 -25.72 -2.71
CA LEU A 47 3.49 -24.85 -2.31
C LEU A 47 3.36 -23.46 -2.95
N VAL A 48 3.07 -23.41 -4.26
CA VAL A 48 2.86 -22.15 -4.99
C VAL A 48 1.68 -21.37 -4.42
N MET A 49 0.57 -22.04 -4.12
CA MET A 49 -0.61 -21.40 -3.54
C MET A 49 -0.31 -20.72 -2.20
N THR A 50 0.51 -21.36 -1.37
CA THR A 50 0.91 -20.81 -0.07
C THR A 50 1.69 -19.50 -0.23
N VAL A 51 2.61 -19.46 -1.20
CA VAL A 51 3.35 -18.23 -1.53
C VAL A 51 2.41 -17.14 -2.02
N ILE A 52 1.48 -17.45 -2.93
CA ILE A 52 0.51 -16.49 -3.47
C ILE A 52 -0.35 -15.88 -2.36
N VAL A 53 -0.92 -16.70 -1.48
CA VAL A 53 -1.75 -16.23 -0.36
C VAL A 53 -0.95 -15.30 0.56
N ASN A 54 0.28 -15.68 0.88
CA ASN A 54 1.16 -14.83 1.69
C ASN A 54 1.49 -13.51 1.01
N SER A 55 1.76 -13.52 -0.30
CA SER A 55 1.98 -12.30 -1.09
C SER A 55 0.77 -11.38 -1.10
N VAL A 56 -0.44 -11.92 -1.26
CA VAL A 56 -1.68 -11.13 -1.23
C VAL A 56 -1.90 -10.50 0.15
N ASN A 57 -1.65 -11.26 1.23
CA ASN A 57 -1.77 -10.74 2.59
C ASN A 57 -0.76 -9.63 2.87
N ALA A 58 0.49 -9.80 2.44
CA ALA A 58 1.53 -8.78 2.55
C ALA A 58 1.16 -7.52 1.78
N PHE A 59 0.67 -7.67 0.53
CA PHE A 59 0.23 -6.55 -0.28
C PHE A 59 -0.94 -5.78 0.37
N ASN A 60 -1.93 -6.49 0.91
CA ASN A 60 -3.05 -5.86 1.59
C ASN A 60 -2.63 -5.10 2.86
N LYS A 61 -1.62 -5.59 3.58
CA LYS A 61 -1.07 -4.90 4.75
C LYS A 61 -0.34 -3.62 4.33
N LEU A 62 0.55 -3.72 3.35
CA LEU A 62 1.29 -2.56 2.81
C LEU A 62 0.34 -1.48 2.31
N LYS A 63 -0.71 -1.86 1.58
CA LYS A 63 -1.72 -0.92 1.09
C LYS A 63 -2.46 -0.19 2.22
N THR A 64 -2.75 -0.85 3.33
CA THR A 64 -3.36 -0.18 4.50
C THR A 64 -2.37 0.79 5.15
N GLU A 65 -1.10 0.39 5.29
CA GLU A 65 -0.05 1.25 5.85
C GLU A 65 0.20 2.49 4.98
N GLU A 66 0.25 2.34 3.66
CA GLU A 66 0.37 3.46 2.72
C GLU A 66 -0.80 4.44 2.84
N ARG A 67 -2.02 3.94 3.02
CA ARG A 67 -3.21 4.79 3.22
C ARG A 67 -3.15 5.54 4.54
N LEU A 68 -2.78 4.87 5.63
CA LEU A 68 -2.61 5.51 6.94
C LEU A 68 -1.54 6.60 6.90
N ARG A 69 -0.39 6.34 6.25
CA ARG A 69 0.67 7.33 6.09
C ARG A 69 0.20 8.51 5.25
N ALA A 70 -0.45 8.25 4.12
CA ALA A 70 -0.95 9.32 3.25
C ALA A 70 -1.97 10.22 3.97
N GLU A 71 -2.83 9.64 4.81
CA GLU A 71 -3.79 10.40 5.62
C GLU A 71 -3.08 11.23 6.70
N ALA A 72 -2.14 10.63 7.44
CA ALA A 72 -1.36 11.35 8.45
C ALA A 72 -0.56 12.50 7.84
N ASP A 73 0.10 12.29 6.69
CA ASP A 73 0.85 13.32 5.97
C ASP A 73 -0.07 14.44 5.48
N TRP A 74 -1.29 14.11 5.06
CA TRP A 74 -2.28 15.10 4.65
C TRP A 74 -2.75 15.96 5.83
N ILE A 75 -3.11 15.34 6.96
CA ILE A 75 -3.47 16.05 8.20
C ILE A 75 -2.31 16.95 8.66
N MET A 76 -1.09 16.40 8.68
CA MET A 76 0.11 17.15 9.05
C MET A 76 0.33 18.36 8.14
N THR A 77 0.12 18.20 6.83
CA THR A 77 0.23 19.30 5.86
C THR A 77 -0.80 20.40 6.13
N LEU A 78 -2.04 20.02 6.46
CA LEU A 78 -3.08 20.97 6.82
C LEU A 78 -2.71 21.72 8.11
N PHE A 79 -2.26 21.02 9.15
CA PHE A 79 -1.87 21.64 10.41
C PHE A 79 -0.67 22.57 10.22
N ILE A 80 0.37 22.14 9.50
CA ILE A 80 1.52 22.97 9.15
C ILE A 80 1.08 24.24 8.45
N ARG A 81 0.18 24.14 7.47
CA ARG A 81 -0.31 25.30 6.72
C ARG A 81 -0.96 26.34 7.64
N GLU A 82 -1.82 25.89 8.55
CA GLU A 82 -2.49 26.80 9.50
C GLU A 82 -1.50 27.36 10.53
N LEU A 83 -0.55 26.55 11.01
CA LEU A 83 0.52 27.00 11.91
C LEU A 83 1.41 28.07 11.29
N TYR A 84 1.79 27.94 10.01
CA TYR A 84 2.61 28.94 9.32
C TYR A 84 1.83 30.21 8.94
N ALA A 85 0.50 30.16 8.88
CA ALA A 85 -0.33 31.35 8.70
C ALA A 85 -0.45 32.17 10.00
N ALA A 86 -0.31 31.52 11.16
CA ALA A 86 -0.41 32.15 12.47
C ALA A 86 0.86 32.89 12.87
N ARG A 87 0.70 34.00 13.60
CA ARG A 87 1.84 34.72 14.22
C ARG A 87 1.93 34.49 15.72
N GLN A 88 0.80 34.19 16.35
CA GLN A 88 0.70 33.86 17.77
C GLN A 88 -0.16 32.62 17.94
N LEU A 89 0.17 31.85 18.98
CA LEU A 89 -0.44 30.57 19.29
C LEU A 89 -0.85 30.56 20.75
N GLU A 90 -2.05 30.08 21.02
CA GLU A 90 -2.54 29.79 22.36
C GLU A 90 -3.00 28.35 22.38
N LEU A 91 -2.32 27.53 23.19
CA LEU A 91 -2.73 26.15 23.39
C LEU A 91 -3.90 26.14 24.38
N VAL A 92 -5.04 25.64 23.92
CA VAL A 92 -6.26 25.50 24.72
C VAL A 92 -6.46 24.01 24.95
N GLU A 93 -6.01 23.53 26.12
CA GLU A 93 -6.44 22.22 26.61
C GLU A 93 -7.89 22.36 27.11
N GLU A 94 -8.85 22.10 26.24
CA GLU A 94 -10.26 22.05 26.60
C GLU A 94 -10.63 20.62 27.05
N GLY A 95 -10.50 20.32 28.34
CA GLY A 95 -11.26 19.23 28.98
C GLY A 95 -10.51 18.00 29.49
N VAL A 96 -11.10 17.40 30.54
CA VAL A 96 -10.58 16.28 31.34
C VAL A 96 -11.05 14.95 30.73
N GLY A 97 -10.13 14.16 30.16
CA GLY A 97 -10.42 12.89 29.49
C GLY A 97 -9.32 12.54 28.49
N GLU A 98 -9.54 11.55 27.61
CA GLU A 98 -8.70 11.33 26.42
C GLU A 98 -8.56 12.68 25.71
N LYS A 99 -7.36 13.27 25.75
CA LYS A 99 -7.19 14.73 25.77
C LYS A 99 -7.56 15.36 24.43
N ASP A 100 -8.66 16.10 24.41
CA ASP A 100 -8.91 17.07 23.35
C ASP A 100 -7.81 18.12 23.38
N CYS A 101 -7.04 18.22 22.30
CA CYS A 101 -5.93 19.15 22.18
C CYS A 101 -6.26 20.14 21.07
N LEU A 102 -6.67 21.35 21.45
CA LEU A 102 -6.95 22.44 20.53
C LEU A 102 -5.90 23.53 20.65
N VAL A 103 -5.50 24.09 19.52
CA VAL A 103 -4.59 25.22 19.40
C VAL A 103 -5.31 26.32 18.64
N LYS A 104 -5.47 27.47 19.30
CA LYS A 104 -6.03 28.67 18.71
C LYS A 104 -4.92 29.50 18.08
N LEU A 105 -5.15 29.92 16.85
CA LEU A 105 -4.20 30.62 15.99
C LEU A 105 -4.65 32.07 15.87
N TYR A 106 -3.77 33.02 16.13
CA TYR A 106 -4.08 34.45 16.08
C TYR A 106 -3.21 35.20 15.07
N ASP A 107 -3.77 36.26 14.49
CA ASP A 107 -3.09 37.19 13.58
C ASP A 107 -2.26 38.25 14.33
N GLN A 108 -1.71 39.22 13.60
CA GLN A 108 -0.87 40.28 14.16
C GLN A 108 -1.66 41.29 15.01
N GLN A 109 -2.97 41.32 14.83
CA GLN A 109 -3.93 42.20 15.47
C GLN A 109 -4.58 41.53 16.69
N GLY A 110 -4.24 40.27 16.98
CA GLY A 110 -4.83 39.46 18.04
C GLY A 110 -6.21 38.91 17.70
N GLN A 111 -6.60 38.92 16.42
CA GLN A 111 -7.83 38.29 15.95
C GLN A 111 -7.60 36.80 15.74
N LEU A 112 -8.54 35.97 16.19
CA LEU A 112 -8.53 34.53 15.94
C LEU A 112 -8.62 34.28 14.43
N LEU A 113 -7.59 33.64 13.88
CA LEU A 113 -7.51 33.21 12.48
C LEU A 113 -8.18 31.86 12.28
N SER A 114 -7.78 30.88 13.10
CA SER A 114 -8.23 29.50 12.98
C SER A 114 -8.01 28.75 14.30
N SER A 115 -8.61 27.57 14.41
CA SER A 115 -8.37 26.62 15.49
C SER A 115 -8.07 25.25 14.89
N ILE A 116 -6.99 24.61 15.35
CA ILE A 116 -6.60 23.27 14.89
C ILE A 116 -6.45 22.35 16.08
N GLY A 117 -6.68 21.06 15.90
CA GLY A 117 -6.48 20.13 16.99
C GLY A 117 -7.06 18.74 16.78
N PHE A 118 -7.07 17.98 17.86
CA PHE A 118 -7.71 16.68 17.95
C PHE A 118 -8.84 16.76 18.95
N VAL A 119 -10.04 16.34 18.54
CA VAL A 119 -11.25 16.31 19.39
C VAL A 119 -11.93 14.97 19.20
N ASP A 120 -12.21 14.24 20.28
CA ASP A 120 -12.86 12.92 20.26
C ASP A 120 -12.17 11.89 19.34
N GLY A 121 -10.85 12.03 19.12
CA GLY A 121 -10.10 11.17 18.20
C GLY A 121 -10.22 11.57 16.72
N ASP A 122 -10.73 12.76 16.42
CA ASP A 122 -10.79 13.32 15.07
C ASP A 122 -9.87 14.55 14.91
N ALA A 123 -9.26 14.72 13.74
CA ALA A 123 -8.52 15.94 13.39
C ALA A 123 -9.52 17.02 12.99
N VAL A 124 -9.50 18.14 13.70
CA VAL A 124 -10.44 19.24 13.54
C VAL A 124 -9.71 20.52 13.15
N ILE A 125 -10.25 21.24 12.16
CA ILE A 125 -9.85 22.60 11.81
C ILE A 125 -11.12 23.45 11.76
N ASP A 126 -11.19 24.49 12.59
CA ASP A 126 -12.33 25.39 12.74
C ASP A 126 -13.64 24.66 13.06
N GLY A 127 -13.56 23.66 13.93
CA GLY A 127 -14.69 22.82 14.31
C GLY A 127 -15.13 21.82 13.23
N GLN A 128 -14.47 21.77 12.08
CA GLN A 128 -14.75 20.80 11.01
C GLN A 128 -13.76 19.65 11.05
N VAL A 129 -14.27 18.43 11.02
CA VAL A 129 -13.44 17.22 10.85
C VAL A 129 -12.76 17.27 9.48
N ARG A 130 -11.45 17.09 9.48
CA ARG A 130 -10.56 17.13 8.30
C ARG A 130 -9.85 15.81 8.08
N GLN A 131 -10.46 14.70 8.47
CA GLN A 131 -9.97 13.36 8.13
C GLN A 131 -10.99 12.60 7.27
N SER A 132 -10.52 11.59 6.57
CA SER A 132 -11.36 10.66 5.84
C SER A 132 -11.73 9.43 6.70
N GLU A 133 -12.96 8.93 6.54
CA GLU A 133 -13.30 7.61 7.07
C GLU A 133 -12.52 6.53 6.31
N PRO A 134 -12.08 5.44 6.96
CA PRO A 134 -12.43 4.99 8.31
C PRO A 134 -11.34 5.29 9.37
N PHE A 135 -10.54 6.34 9.18
CA PHE A 135 -9.40 6.61 10.05
C PHE A 135 -9.82 7.25 11.36
N VAL A 136 -9.10 6.92 12.44
CA VAL A 136 -9.26 7.48 13.79
C VAL A 136 -7.90 7.87 14.35
N LEU A 137 -7.88 8.92 15.18
CA LEU A 137 -6.67 9.58 15.67
C LEU A 137 -6.52 9.52 17.20
N HIS A 138 -7.05 8.47 17.84
CA HIS A 138 -6.99 8.29 19.29
C HIS A 138 -5.57 8.41 19.85
N GLY A 139 -5.40 9.29 20.84
CA GLY A 139 -4.10 9.57 21.47
C GLY A 139 -3.19 10.52 20.70
N SER A 140 -3.66 11.12 19.60
CA SER A 140 -2.94 12.21 18.93
C SER A 140 -3.00 13.48 19.77
N THR A 141 -1.89 14.22 19.82
CA THR A 141 -1.76 15.41 20.67
C THR A 141 -0.96 16.51 19.99
N ILE A 142 -1.14 17.72 20.48
CA ILE A 142 -0.29 18.87 20.15
C ILE A 142 0.27 19.40 21.45
N HIS A 143 1.59 19.51 21.54
CA HIS A 143 2.31 19.99 22.70
C HIS A 143 3.18 21.18 22.31
N MET A 144 3.18 22.23 23.12
CA MET A 144 4.24 23.25 23.07
C MET A 144 5.40 22.76 23.96
N GLU A 145 6.55 22.47 23.35
CA GLU A 145 7.77 22.08 24.07
C GLU A 145 8.43 23.33 24.67
N ASP A 146 8.42 24.43 23.91
CA ASP A 146 8.93 25.76 24.29
C ASP A 146 8.01 26.86 23.71
N SER A 147 8.32 28.14 23.97
CA SER A 147 7.59 29.28 23.39
C SER A 147 7.66 29.35 21.85
N GLU A 148 8.52 28.54 21.23
CA GLU A 148 8.80 28.58 19.79
C GLU A 148 8.80 27.20 19.14
N VAL A 149 8.59 26.10 19.88
CA VAL A 149 8.60 24.75 19.32
C VAL A 149 7.28 24.05 19.61
N ILE A 150 6.59 23.65 18.55
CA ILE A 150 5.40 22.79 18.63
C ILE A 150 5.79 21.37 18.25
N ARG A 151 5.39 20.43 19.08
CA ARG A 151 5.43 19.00 18.82
C ARG A 151 4.02 18.51 18.51
N ILE A 152 3.83 17.93 17.34
CA ILE A 152 2.58 17.27 16.94
C ILE A 152 2.85 15.77 16.94
N GLU A 153 2.05 15.02 17.71
CA GLU A 153 2.05 13.57 17.73
C GLU A 153 0.73 13.09 17.09
N ILE A 154 0.82 12.35 16.00
CA ILE A 154 -0.32 11.80 15.26
C ILE A 154 -0.30 10.29 15.44
N HIS A 155 -1.30 9.76 16.13
CA HIS A 155 -1.53 8.33 16.30
C HIS A 155 -2.74 7.94 15.46
N ILE A 156 -2.50 7.45 14.24
CA ILE A 156 -3.57 7.12 13.30
C ILE A 156 -3.79 5.60 13.22
N ALA A 157 -5.05 5.18 13.20
CA ALA A 157 -5.45 3.80 13.00
C ALA A 157 -6.62 3.68 12.02
N ASP A 158 -6.74 2.52 11.37
CA ASP A 158 -7.91 2.17 10.56
C ASP A 158 -8.93 1.48 11.46
N SER A 159 -10.12 2.08 11.66
CA SER A 159 -11.16 1.50 12.53
C SER A 159 -11.65 0.12 12.06
N THR A 160 -11.46 -0.22 10.77
CA THR A 160 -11.78 -1.55 10.22
C THR A 160 -10.66 -2.56 10.42
N ARG A 161 -9.44 -2.10 10.73
CA ARG A 161 -8.23 -2.90 10.93
C ARG A 161 -7.42 -2.35 12.11
N PRO A 162 -7.82 -2.65 13.36
CA PRO A 162 -7.20 -2.07 14.56
C PRO A 162 -5.72 -2.44 14.72
N ASP A 163 -5.26 -3.53 14.10
CA ASP A 163 -3.84 -3.92 14.09
C ASP A 163 -2.96 -3.01 13.23
N SER A 164 -3.55 -2.18 12.36
CA SER A 164 -2.83 -1.21 11.55
C SER A 164 -2.90 0.17 12.21
N ARG A 165 -1.81 0.53 12.86
CA ARG A 165 -1.58 1.85 13.46
C ARG A 165 -0.24 2.41 13.03
N ILE A 166 -0.17 3.72 12.86
CA ILE A 166 1.07 4.45 12.59
C ILE A 166 1.14 5.62 13.57
N GLU A 167 2.35 5.87 14.05
CA GLU A 167 2.67 7.02 14.88
C GLU A 167 3.59 7.93 14.06
N LEU A 168 3.23 9.20 13.97
CA LEU A 168 4.02 10.23 13.30
C LEU A 168 4.27 11.36 14.28
N GLU A 169 5.55 11.66 14.51
CA GLU A 169 5.98 12.78 15.33
C GLU A 169 6.56 13.85 14.42
N SER A 170 6.13 15.09 14.65
CA SER A 170 6.72 16.26 14.01
C SER A 170 7.05 17.33 15.04
N ARG A 171 8.21 17.97 14.86
CA ARG A 171 8.65 19.10 15.66
C ARG A 171 8.86 20.29 14.75
N LEU A 172 8.12 21.37 15.01
CA LEU A 172 8.09 22.56 14.19
C LEU A 172 8.55 23.75 15.03
N ALA A 173 9.61 24.40 14.56
CA ALA A 173 10.02 25.69 15.09
C ALA A 173 9.17 26.79 14.44
N LEU A 174 8.55 27.62 15.28
CA LEU A 174 7.77 28.77 14.90
C LEU A 174 8.71 29.91 14.57
N PHE A 175 8.81 30.21 13.28
CA PHE A 175 9.66 31.28 12.83
C PHE A 175 9.01 32.64 13.14
N LYS A 176 9.56 33.37 14.11
CA LYS A 176 9.18 34.76 14.35
C LYS A 176 9.71 35.63 13.22
N TRP A 177 8.83 36.05 12.32
CA TRP A 177 9.19 37.07 11.33
C TRP A 177 9.42 38.42 12.04
N GLY A 178 10.67 38.88 12.04
CA GLY A 178 11.06 40.24 12.44
C GLY A 178 11.62 40.40 13.85
N GLU A 179 12.66 39.67 14.20
CA GLU A 179 13.67 40.25 15.10
C GLU A 179 14.66 41.07 14.25
N PRO A 180 14.95 42.34 14.59
CA PRO A 180 15.96 43.14 13.91
C PRO A 180 17.39 42.62 14.15
#